data_AF-A0A6A8QGM2-F1
#
_entry.id   AF-A0A6A8QGM2-F1
#
_cell.length_a   1.000
_cell.length_b   1.000
_cell.length_c   1.000
_cell.angle_alpha   90.00
_cell.angle_beta   90.00
_cell.angle_gamma   90.00
#
_symmetry.space_group_name_H-M   'P 1'
#
loop_
_entity.id
_entity.type
_entity.pdbx_description
1 polymer ?
#
loop_
_entity_poly.entity_id
_entity_poly.type
_entity_poly.pdbx_seq_one_letter_code
_entity_poly.pdbx_strand_id
1 'polypeptide(L)'
;MAFDRDISDVKNWMNMFRWMVKLIRDDYGIAEEKLTRHAHIETDIGLGLEQTEEVLEIVSSSFSIRFPPGTLDELVKFEEMCMLAAWLHGLYKQPEFLGADYVEKAMALNPRAQKD
;
A
#
# COMPACT_ATOMS: atom_id res chain seq x y z
N MET A 1 1.72 -19.10 10.70
CA MET A 1 1.87 -19.51 9.29
C MET A 1 2.29 -18.27 8.54
N ALA A 2 3.28 -18.34 7.66
CA ALA A 2 3.64 -17.19 6.82
C ALA A 2 2.50 -16.90 5.83
N PHE A 3 2.18 -15.64 5.62
CA PHE A 3 1.15 -15.22 4.67
C PHE A 3 1.46 -15.70 3.24
N ASP A 4 0.47 -16.27 2.57
CA ASP A 4 0.57 -16.61 1.14
C ASP A 4 0.47 -15.32 0.31
N ARG A 5 1.53 -15.03 -0.46
CA ARG A 5 1.68 -13.80 -1.24
C ARG A 5 0.96 -13.82 -2.57
N ASP A 6 0.10 -14.81 -2.84
CA ASP A 6 -0.65 -14.87 -4.09
C ASP A 6 -1.49 -13.59 -4.32
N ILE A 7 -1.25 -12.95 -5.46
CA ILE A 7 -1.95 -11.74 -5.89
C ILE A 7 -2.99 -12.02 -6.99
N SER A 8 -3.17 -13.28 -7.39
CA SER A 8 -4.01 -13.67 -8.52
C SER A 8 -5.44 -13.15 -8.41
N ASP A 9 -5.98 -13.11 -7.19
CA ASP A 9 -7.33 -12.63 -6.90
C ASP A 9 -7.43 -11.10 -6.70
N VAL A 10 -6.32 -10.36 -6.79
CA VAL A 10 -6.30 -8.91 -6.60
C VAL A 10 -6.64 -8.19 -7.91
N LYS A 11 -7.93 -7.92 -8.10
CA LYS A 11 -8.49 -7.36 -9.35
C LYS A 11 -8.97 -5.91 -9.24
N ASN A 12 -8.99 -5.35 -8.03
CA ASN A 12 -9.41 -3.98 -7.77
C ASN A 12 -8.86 -3.49 -6.42
N TRP A 13 -9.07 -2.21 -6.15
CA TRP A 13 -8.76 -1.53 -4.89
C TRP A 13 -9.22 -2.28 -3.62
N MET A 14 -10.46 -2.78 -3.57
CA MET A 14 -10.96 -3.49 -2.39
C MET A 14 -10.27 -4.83 -2.17
N ASN A 15 -9.90 -5.53 -3.25
CA ASN A 15 -9.13 -6.77 -3.15
C ASN A 15 -7.70 -6.49 -2.65
N MET A 16 -7.08 -5.39 -3.11
CA MET A 16 -5.77 -4.92 -2.60
C MET A 16 -5.85 -4.63 -1.10
N PHE A 17 -6.86 -3.88 -0.65
CA PHE A 17 -7.08 -3.60 0.77
C PHE A 17 -7.16 -4.89 1.59
N ARG A 18 -7.96 -5.88 1.14
CA ARG A 18 -8.08 -7.19 1.81
C ARG A 18 -6.76 -7.97 1.83
N TRP A 19 -5.99 -7.91 0.75
CA TRP A 19 -4.68 -8.55 0.68
C TRP A 19 -3.71 -7.93 1.69
N MET A 20 -3.67 -6.59 1.78
CA MET A 20 -2.88 -5.84 2.75
C MET A 20 -3.27 -6.13 4.20
N VAL A 21 -4.58 -6.25 4.48
CA VAL A 21 -5.08 -6.66 5.79
C VAL A 21 -4.54 -8.03 6.20
N LYS A 22 -4.61 -9.02 5.29
CA LYS A 22 -4.09 -10.37 5.58
C LYS A 22 -2.59 -10.36 5.80
N LEU A 23 -1.82 -9.66 4.95
CA LEU A 23 -0.38 -9.47 5.12
C LEU A 23 -0.05 -8.97 6.53
N ILE A 24 -0.63 -7.83 6.91
CA ILE A 24 -0.28 -7.17 8.17
C ILE A 24 -0.72 -8.02 9.38
N ARG A 25 -1.90 -8.65 9.29
CA ARG A 25 -2.40 -9.54 10.34
C ARG A 25 -1.51 -10.76 10.54
N ASP A 26 -1.16 -11.43 9.45
CA ASP A 26 -0.52 -12.75 9.51
C ASP A 26 0.99 -12.65 9.81
N ASP A 27 1.67 -11.61 9.29
CA ASP A 27 3.11 -11.45 9.48
C ASP A 27 3.48 -10.59 10.71
N TYR A 28 2.66 -9.59 11.05
CA TYR A 28 2.93 -8.67 12.16
C TYR A 28 2.04 -8.92 13.38
N GLY A 29 1.10 -9.86 13.30
CA GLY A 29 0.23 -10.22 14.44
C GLY A 29 -0.76 -9.12 14.83
N ILE A 30 -1.00 -8.15 13.96
CA ILE A 30 -1.90 -7.03 14.23
C ILE A 30 -3.35 -7.48 14.05
N ALA A 31 -4.20 -7.20 15.03
CA ALA A 31 -5.61 -7.56 14.99
C ALA A 31 -6.34 -6.86 13.82
N GLU A 32 -7.12 -7.63 13.06
CA GLU A 32 -7.85 -7.16 11.88
C GLU A 32 -8.79 -5.99 12.18
N GLU A 33 -9.35 -5.93 13.39
CA GLU A 33 -10.20 -4.84 13.88
C GLU A 33 -9.50 -3.48 13.94
N LYS A 34 -8.16 -3.44 14.00
CA LYS A 34 -7.37 -2.20 13.92
C LYS A 34 -7.13 -1.74 12.50
N LEU A 35 -7.17 -2.66 11.52
CA LEU A 35 -6.83 -2.43 10.12
C LEU A 35 -8.02 -1.84 9.36
N THR A 36 -8.51 -0.69 9.83
CA THR A 36 -9.62 0.04 9.23
C THR A 36 -9.12 1.11 8.26
N ARG A 37 -9.99 1.57 7.36
CA ARG A 37 -9.65 2.53 6.31
C ARG A 37 -8.97 3.80 6.85
N HIS A 38 -9.54 4.37 7.92
CA HIS A 38 -9.11 5.64 8.47
C HIS A 38 -8.10 5.50 9.61
N ALA A 39 -7.63 4.28 9.89
CA ALA A 39 -6.64 4.04 10.93
C ALA A 39 -5.28 4.61 10.51
N HIS A 40 -4.65 5.33 11.43
CA HIS A 40 -3.28 5.82 11.29
C HIS A 40 -2.30 4.65 11.44
N ILE A 41 -1.32 4.59 10.54
CA ILE A 41 -0.35 3.49 10.46
C ILE A 41 0.43 3.36 11.78
N GLU A 42 0.94 4.47 12.30
CA GLU A 42 1.76 4.47 13.50
C GLU A 42 0.92 4.40 14.79
N THR A 43 -0.09 5.27 14.95
CA THR A 43 -0.77 5.43 16.24
C THR A 43 -1.91 4.44 16.49
N ASP A 44 -2.70 4.11 15.46
CA ASP A 44 -3.88 3.24 15.62
C ASP A 44 -3.52 1.77 15.37
N ILE A 45 -2.75 1.53 14.32
CA ILE A 45 -2.31 0.18 13.90
C ILE A 45 -1.10 -0.27 14.72
N GLY A 46 -0.14 0.64 14.95
CA GLY A 46 1.10 0.33 15.68
C GLY A 46 2.23 -0.19 14.79
N LEU A 47 2.17 0.06 13.47
CA LEU A 47 3.30 -0.22 12.58
C LEU A 47 4.31 0.92 12.66
N GLY A 48 5.51 0.61 13.13
CA GLY A 48 6.62 1.56 13.12
C GLY A 48 7.16 1.81 11.71
N LEU A 49 8.09 2.75 11.59
CA LEU A 49 8.72 3.11 10.31
C LEU A 49 9.35 1.91 9.60
N GLU A 50 10.21 1.15 10.29
CA GLU A 50 10.89 -0.03 9.73
C GLU A 50 9.91 -1.10 9.25
N GLN A 51 8.83 -1.33 10.00
CA GLN A 51 7.80 -2.30 9.62
C GLN A 51 6.99 -1.82 8.42
N THR A 52 6.71 -0.51 8.35
CA THR A 52 6.03 0.10 7.21
C THR A 52 6.89 0.00 5.95
N GLU A 53 8.19 0.24 6.06
CA GLU A 53 9.16 0.03 4.98
C GLU A 53 9.16 -1.42 4.50
N GLU A 54 9.25 -2.40 5.42
CA GLU A 54 9.20 -3.82 5.08
C GLU A 54 7.89 -4.20 4.37
N VAL A 55 6.75 -3.70 4.84
CA VAL A 55 5.45 -3.89 4.15
C VAL A 55 5.51 -3.35 2.73
N LEU A 56 6.05 -2.14 2.51
CA LEU A 56 6.20 -1.57 1.18
C LEU A 56 7.15 -2.39 0.29
N GLU A 57 8.23 -2.94 0.83
CA GLU A 57 9.14 -3.83 0.10
C GLU A 57 8.43 -5.11 -0.34
N ILE A 58 7.67 -5.72 0.55
CA ILE A 58 6.90 -6.93 0.24
C ILE A 58 5.85 -6.65 -0.84
N VAL A 59 5.13 -5.54 -0.73
CA VAL A 59 4.15 -5.11 -1.73
C VAL A 59 4.81 -4.83 -3.07
N SER A 60 5.96 -4.13 -3.06
CA SER A 60 6.75 -3.83 -4.25
C SER A 60 7.15 -5.11 -4.99
N SER A 61 7.62 -6.12 -4.26
CA SER A 61 7.99 -7.42 -4.80
C SER A 61 6.76 -8.18 -5.32
N SER A 62 5.71 -8.29 -4.51
CA SER A 62 4.52 -9.09 -4.81
C SER A 62 3.77 -8.58 -6.05
N PHE A 63 3.63 -7.26 -6.17
CA PHE A 63 2.90 -6.62 -7.27
C PHE A 63 3.79 -6.12 -8.40
N SER A 64 5.11 -6.30 -8.30
CA SER A 64 6.07 -5.78 -9.28
C SER A 64 5.91 -4.28 -9.54
N ILE A 65 5.66 -3.51 -8.47
CA ILE A 65 5.56 -2.04 -8.49
C ILE A 65 6.79 -1.42 -7.83
N ARG A 66 6.98 -0.11 -7.96
CA ARG A 66 8.11 0.65 -7.41
C ARG A 66 7.60 1.87 -6.67
N PHE A 67 7.84 1.93 -5.37
CA PHE A 67 7.55 3.12 -4.57
C PHE A 67 8.68 4.15 -4.75
N PRO A 68 8.40 5.41 -5.15
CA PRO A 68 9.39 6.47 -5.18
C PRO A 68 10.02 6.77 -3.80
N PRO A 69 11.22 7.37 -3.75
CA PRO A 69 11.73 7.97 -2.51
C PRO A 69 10.76 9.00 -1.93
N GLY A 70 10.67 9.08 -0.60
CA GLY A 70 9.72 9.94 0.10
C GLY A 70 8.31 9.36 0.24
N THR A 71 8.09 8.08 -0.11
CA THR A 71 6.77 7.44 0.01
C THR A 71 6.21 7.51 1.43
N LEU A 72 7.03 7.29 2.46
CA LEU A 72 6.58 7.31 3.85
C LEU A 72 6.10 8.71 4.27
N ASP A 73 6.63 9.77 3.65
CA ASP A 73 6.21 11.16 3.94
C ASP A 73 4.78 11.43 3.44
N GLU A 74 4.31 10.67 2.44
CA GLU A 74 2.96 10.79 1.88
C GLU A 74 1.92 9.91 2.62
N LEU A 75 2.37 8.93 3.43
CA LEU A 75 1.50 7.92 4.02
C LEU A 75 1.20 8.22 5.48
N VAL A 76 -0.07 8.50 5.80
CA VAL A 76 -0.55 8.70 7.17
C VAL A 76 -1.49 7.57 7.57
N LYS A 77 -2.39 7.19 6.67
CA LYS A 77 -3.46 6.22 6.92
C LYS A 77 -3.26 4.93 6.15
N PHE A 78 -3.84 3.87 6.70
CA PHE A 78 -3.78 2.56 6.07
C PHE A 78 -4.44 2.51 4.69
N GLU A 79 -5.58 3.20 4.50
CA GLU A 79 -6.19 3.29 3.16
C GLU A 79 -5.28 3.97 2.15
N GLU A 80 -4.51 4.99 2.54
CA GLU A 80 -3.62 5.73 1.64
C GLU A 80 -2.52 4.83 1.08
N MET A 81 -1.90 4.02 1.95
CA MET A 81 -0.88 3.03 1.55
C MET A 81 -1.43 2.05 0.53
N CYS A 82 -2.62 1.52 0.81
CA CYS A 82 -3.22 0.55 -0.08
C CYS A 82 -3.65 1.24 -1.40
N MET A 83 -4.20 2.48 -1.36
CA MET A 83 -4.69 3.21 -2.55
C MET A 83 -3.53 3.50 -3.49
N LEU A 84 -2.41 3.93 -2.92
CA LEU A 84 -1.17 4.11 -3.62
C LEU A 84 -0.74 2.80 -4.31
N ALA A 85 -0.63 1.69 -3.57
CA ALA A 85 -0.25 0.41 -4.15
C ALA A 85 -1.19 -0.03 -5.29
N ALA A 86 -2.50 0.15 -5.11
CA ALA A 86 -3.50 -0.17 -6.13
C ALA A 86 -3.35 0.70 -7.38
N TRP A 87 -3.14 2.01 -7.22
CA TRP A 87 -2.92 2.92 -8.35
C TRP A 87 -1.62 2.62 -9.09
N LEU A 88 -0.52 2.39 -8.37
CA LEU A 88 0.77 2.02 -8.98
C LEU A 88 0.67 0.74 -9.82
N HIS A 89 -0.18 -0.20 -9.39
CA HIS A 89 -0.45 -1.44 -10.12
C HIS A 89 -1.48 -1.28 -11.27
N GLY A 90 -2.19 -0.14 -11.35
CA GLY A 90 -3.23 0.12 -12.36
C GLY A 90 -4.63 -0.42 -12.00
N LEU A 91 -4.90 -0.66 -10.71
CA LEU A 91 -6.18 -1.17 -10.19
C LEU A 91 -7.06 -0.09 -9.56
N TYR A 92 -6.59 1.16 -9.58
CA TYR A 92 -7.27 2.30 -8.99
C TYR A 92 -6.85 3.60 -9.67
N LYS A 93 -7.64 4.65 -9.47
CA LYS A 93 -7.34 6.01 -9.94
C LYS A 93 -6.24 6.67 -9.12
N GLN A 94 -5.64 7.76 -9.61
CA GLN A 94 -4.66 8.54 -8.85
C GLN A 94 -5.26 9.01 -7.51
N PRO A 95 -4.60 8.75 -6.36
CA PRO A 95 -5.03 9.29 -5.08
C PRO A 95 -4.83 10.81 -4.99
N GLU A 96 -5.82 11.51 -4.43
CA GLU A 96 -5.86 12.98 -4.34
C GLU A 96 -4.93 13.56 -3.26
N PHE A 97 -4.49 12.75 -2.30
CA PHE A 97 -3.61 13.19 -1.21
C PHE A 97 -2.15 13.36 -1.64
N LEU A 98 -1.76 12.80 -2.79
CA LEU A 98 -0.37 12.78 -3.25
C LEU A 98 0.07 14.14 -3.79
N GLY A 99 1.28 14.55 -3.42
CA GLY A 99 1.94 15.72 -4.01
C GLY A 99 2.20 15.57 -5.51
N ALA A 100 2.14 16.67 -6.27
CA ALA A 100 2.38 16.68 -7.72
C ALA A 100 3.75 16.10 -8.11
N ASP A 101 4.81 16.50 -7.41
CA ASP A 101 6.17 16.00 -7.66
C ASP A 101 6.31 14.50 -7.41
N TYR A 102 5.60 13.99 -6.39
CA TYR A 102 5.59 12.56 -6.08
C TYR A 102 4.86 11.77 -7.17
N VAL A 103 3.70 12.26 -7.62
CA VAL A 103 2.90 11.66 -8.70
C VAL A 103 3.73 11.50 -9.98
N GLU A 104 4.53 12.50 -10.35
CA GLU A 104 5.40 12.42 -11.53
C GLU A 104 6.45 11.31 -11.40
N LYS A 105 7.12 11.21 -10.25
CA LYS A 105 8.09 10.13 -9.98
C LYS A 105 7.42 8.76 -9.98
N ALA A 106 6.25 8.65 -9.37
CA ALA A 106 5.46 7.43 -9.30
C ALA A 106 5.10 6.90 -10.70
N MET A 107 4.58 7.75 -11.59
CA MET A 107 4.25 7.35 -12.95
C MET A 107 5.49 7.01 -13.79
N ALA A 108 6.61 7.72 -13.58
CA ALA A 108 7.86 7.41 -14.27
C ALA A 108 8.41 6.01 -13.92
N LEU A 109 8.19 5.57 -12.68
CA LEU A 109 8.62 4.25 -12.19
C LEU A 109 7.58 3.13 -12.45
N ASN A 110 6.30 3.49 -12.64
CA ASN A 110 5.19 2.55 -12.75
C ASN A 110 4.33 2.91 -13.98
N PRO A 111 4.57 2.30 -15.15
CA PRO A 111 3.86 2.64 -16.39
C PRO A 111 2.34 2.39 -16.36
N ARG A 112 1.85 1.59 -15.40
CA ARG A 112 0.42 1.33 -15.21
C ARG A 112 -0.28 2.41 -14.38
N ALA A 113 0.48 3.23 -13.66
CA ALA A 113 -0.04 4.38 -12.94
C ALA A 113 -0.37 5.49 -13.94
N GLN A 114 -1.64 5.83 -14.08
CA GLN A 114 -2.10 6.88 -15.00
C GLN A 114 -2.82 7.98 -14.24
N LYS A 115 -2.68 9.21 -14.74
CA LYS A 115 -3.57 10.34 -14.40
C LYS A 115 -4.90 10.06 -15.10
N ASP A 116 -5.93 9.74 -14.33
CA ASP A 116 -7.31 9.68 -14.83
C ASP A 116 -7.77 11.06 -15.33
#